data_AF-A0A6I9WBZ9-F1
#
_entry.id   AF-A0A6I9WBZ9-F1
#
_cell.length_a   1.000
_cell.length_b   1.000
_cell.length_c   1.000
_cell.angle_alpha   90.00
_cell.angle_beta   90.00
_cell.angle_gamma   90.00
#
_symmetry.space_group_name_H-M   'P 1'
#
loop_
_entity.id
_entity.type
_entity.pdbx_description
1 polymer ?
#
loop_
_entity_poly.entity_id
_entity_poly.type
_entity_poly.pdbx_seq_one_letter_code
_entity_poly.pdbx_strand_id
1 'polypeptide(L)'
;MVQLGRLIDIFQRIAPRGIVSERVLVYVLQDLVSCGEEDCYPPFVPCAWRQLRPPDIEILVEQLFGAAEYIEWREFILYAMDLPVPSHQDILKARAAFKMQDPESREVVTCEQFHSAPLWFLEISTFHENLLDEELDYNNSDTVKDVMLREKARLGERVSGLKSDLIETWEDNSDTILRLMLAKELLCRMYLVNRDSVHYTAMLLAFCKAENPSEGLGKAFTLAMGAKVCTDVIEGEKYVKEFVEEKRRAKELKLNQDYVREEANEVTQNLLKQMYNVKQEKNKCYILLSKRRHIRFHIVREIMNYIINETIKAVTMFERSRDLDPKRQIMIQQLNGLEEIDPAGFLPPEKISEHLVTEDPSMINDEHEYEQFPVSTEDGMPEDRERIQQHEKIIYWLPRDICLTVLSTCLPWLASQMDLFQTTLSLREGIVRVYDDLRDEELNDEKDLVLAHRLVNHIFIRELLRASSKFTSKNMADLLRNILKSRVEKVV
;
A
#
# COMPACT_ATOMS: atom_id res chain seq x y z
N MET A 1 22.20 -13.53 29.46
CA MET A 1 21.90 -14.00 28.10
C MET A 1 22.31 -15.45 27.83
N VAL A 2 23.54 -15.89 28.14
CA VAL A 2 24.02 -17.27 27.88
C VAL A 2 23.07 -18.37 28.38
N GLN A 3 22.44 -18.18 29.55
CA GLN A 3 21.44 -19.11 30.12
C GLN A 3 20.19 -19.25 29.23
N LEU A 4 19.71 -18.14 28.65
CA LEU A 4 18.58 -18.16 27.71
C LEU A 4 18.96 -18.88 26.40
N GLY A 5 20.22 -18.79 25.97
CA GLY A 5 20.75 -19.60 24.87
C GLY A 5 20.60 -21.10 25.12
N ARG A 6 20.91 -21.58 26.34
CA ARG A 6 20.71 -22.98 26.73
C ARG A 6 19.24 -23.39 26.76
N LEU A 7 18.37 -22.51 27.26
CA LEU A 7 16.91 -22.72 27.24
C LEU A 7 16.39 -22.84 25.80
N ILE A 8 16.85 -21.99 24.87
CA ILE A 8 16.56 -22.11 23.43
C ILE A 8 17.01 -23.49 22.90
N ASP A 9 18.22 -23.94 23.23
CA ASP A 9 18.73 -25.25 22.79
C ASP A 9 17.91 -26.44 23.35
N ILE A 10 17.38 -26.33 24.57
CA ILE A 10 16.44 -27.30 25.15
C ILE A 10 15.11 -27.28 24.37
N PHE A 11 14.48 -26.12 24.25
CA PHE A 11 13.17 -25.99 23.61
C PHE A 11 13.19 -26.33 22.11
N GLN A 12 14.28 -26.03 21.39
CA GLN A 12 14.45 -26.45 19.99
C GLN A 12 14.52 -27.98 19.85
N ARG A 13 15.01 -28.71 20.85
CA ARG A 13 15.04 -30.20 20.84
C ARG A 13 13.68 -30.81 21.17
N ILE A 14 12.97 -30.29 22.18
CA ILE A 14 11.68 -30.86 22.61
C ILE A 14 10.48 -30.35 21.80
N ALA A 15 10.58 -29.15 21.24
CA ALA A 15 9.51 -28.47 20.51
C ALA A 15 10.07 -27.61 19.35
N PRO A 16 10.67 -28.23 18.32
CA PRO A 16 11.28 -27.52 17.19
C PRO A 16 10.31 -26.60 16.44
N ARG A 17 9.00 -26.89 16.49
CA ARG A 17 7.95 -26.07 15.87
C ARG A 17 7.62 -24.78 16.63
N GLY A 18 8.09 -24.62 17.88
CA GLY A 18 7.82 -23.44 18.71
C GLY A 18 6.78 -23.64 19.82
N ILE A 19 5.95 -24.68 19.72
CA ILE A 19 4.80 -24.88 20.62
C ILE A 19 5.09 -26.00 21.60
N VAL A 20 4.92 -25.72 22.90
CA VAL A 20 4.93 -26.67 24.02
C VAL A 20 3.58 -26.66 24.72
N SER A 21 3.22 -27.70 25.45
CA SER A 21 2.12 -27.59 26.42
C SER A 21 2.60 -26.88 27.69
N GLU A 22 1.68 -26.21 28.38
CA GLU A 22 1.93 -25.50 29.65
C GLU A 22 2.72 -26.37 30.64
N ARG A 23 2.27 -27.61 30.87
CA ARG A 23 2.91 -28.57 31.78
C ARG A 23 4.35 -28.89 31.40
N VAL A 24 4.66 -29.00 30.11
CA VAL A 24 6.03 -29.27 29.65
C VAL A 24 6.91 -28.05 29.87
N LEU A 25 6.40 -26.83 29.64
CA LEU A 25 7.12 -25.60 29.96
C LEU A 25 7.41 -25.51 31.47
N VAL A 26 6.39 -25.71 32.30
CA VAL A 26 6.49 -25.69 33.77
C VAL A 26 7.51 -26.72 34.25
N TYR A 27 7.41 -28.00 33.85
CA TYR A 27 8.32 -29.04 34.34
C TYR A 27 9.78 -28.82 33.91
N VAL A 28 10.03 -28.37 32.69
CA VAL A 28 11.39 -28.00 32.25
C VAL A 28 11.95 -26.87 33.12
N LEU A 29 11.16 -25.84 33.40
CA LEU A 29 11.61 -24.71 34.22
C LEU A 29 11.77 -25.09 35.70
N GLN A 30 10.88 -25.93 36.24
CA GLN A 30 10.95 -26.45 37.61
C GLN A 30 12.21 -27.30 37.85
N ASP A 31 12.58 -28.16 36.89
CA ASP A 31 13.83 -28.94 36.92
C ASP A 31 15.05 -28.00 36.96
N LEU A 32 15.11 -27.03 36.03
CA LEU A 32 16.23 -26.09 35.90
C LEU A 32 16.40 -25.14 37.11
N VAL A 33 15.34 -24.80 37.87
CA VAL A 33 15.48 -24.07 39.14
C VAL A 33 15.70 -24.96 40.36
N SER A 34 15.42 -26.27 40.25
CA SER A 34 15.72 -27.25 41.31
C SER A 34 17.19 -27.67 41.30
N CYS A 35 17.85 -27.59 40.15
CA CYS A 35 19.31 -27.74 40.03
C CYS A 35 20.05 -26.65 40.83
N GLY A 36 20.60 -27.02 41.99
CA GLY A 36 21.34 -26.12 42.86
C GLY A 36 22.68 -25.65 42.26
N GLU A 37 23.29 -24.63 42.88
CA GLU A 37 24.62 -24.15 42.46
C GLU A 37 25.73 -25.20 42.63
N GLU A 38 25.53 -26.18 43.52
CA GLU A 38 26.47 -27.29 43.76
C GLU A 38 26.40 -28.38 42.67
N ASP A 39 25.21 -28.67 42.13
CA ASP A 39 25.01 -29.71 41.11
C ASP A 39 25.37 -29.24 39.69
N CYS A 40 25.31 -27.93 39.44
CA CYS A 40 25.23 -27.38 38.08
C CYS A 40 26.04 -26.09 37.89
N TYR A 41 27.37 -26.22 37.75
CA TYR A 41 28.24 -25.08 37.42
C TYR A 41 28.62 -25.02 35.92
N PRO A 42 28.44 -23.87 35.23
CA PRO A 42 27.77 -22.65 35.70
C PRO A 42 26.23 -22.78 35.62
N PRO A 43 25.47 -22.03 36.45
CA PRO A 43 24.02 -22.21 36.60
C PRO A 43 23.21 -22.18 35.30
N PHE A 44 22.18 -23.01 35.24
CA PHE A 44 21.29 -23.12 34.08
C PHE A 44 20.33 -21.94 33.91
N VAL A 45 19.94 -21.27 35.00
CA VAL A 45 18.97 -20.17 34.99
C VAL A 45 19.61 -18.79 35.24
N PRO A 46 19.01 -17.69 34.74
CA PRO A 46 19.43 -16.33 35.05
C PRO A 46 19.53 -16.05 36.56
N CYS A 47 20.39 -15.09 36.95
CA CYS A 47 20.60 -14.72 38.36
C CYS A 47 19.30 -14.35 39.09
N ALA A 48 18.41 -13.59 38.45
CA ALA A 48 17.11 -13.20 38.97
C ALA A 48 16.17 -14.40 39.27
N TRP A 49 16.43 -15.57 38.68
CA TRP A 49 15.57 -16.76 38.81
C TRP A 49 16.06 -17.74 39.87
N ARG A 50 17.31 -17.60 40.36
CA ARG A 50 17.89 -18.51 41.37
C ARG A 50 17.13 -18.54 42.70
N GLN A 51 16.34 -17.51 42.98
CA GLN A 51 15.51 -17.43 44.18
C GLN A 51 14.13 -18.09 44.02
N LEU A 52 13.76 -18.54 42.81
CA LEU A 52 12.48 -19.19 42.54
C LEU A 52 12.50 -20.65 43.00
N ARG A 53 11.38 -21.12 43.51
CA ARG A 53 11.10 -22.53 43.84
C ARG A 53 10.15 -23.11 42.79
N PRO A 54 9.99 -24.44 42.68
CA PRO A 54 9.07 -25.03 41.71
C PRO A 54 7.63 -24.46 41.70
N PRO A 55 6.98 -24.15 42.85
CA PRO A 55 5.66 -23.50 42.84
C PRO A 55 5.68 -22.05 42.34
N ASP A 56 6.80 -21.34 42.46
CA ASP A 56 6.93 -19.97 41.94
C ASP A 56 6.93 -19.96 40.40
N ILE A 57 7.32 -21.08 39.75
CA ILE A 57 7.29 -21.27 38.29
C ILE A 57 5.86 -21.42 37.76
N GLU A 58 4.99 -22.14 38.47
CA GLU A 58 3.57 -22.29 38.09
C GLU A 58 2.88 -20.93 38.07
N ILE A 59 3.05 -20.14 39.14
CA ILE A 59 2.52 -18.77 39.25
C ILE A 59 3.08 -17.87 38.14
N LEU A 60 4.37 -17.99 37.82
CA LEU A 60 5.01 -17.19 36.76
C LEU A 60 4.47 -17.53 35.37
N VAL A 61 4.28 -18.81 35.05
CA VAL A 61 3.73 -19.25 33.76
C VAL A 61 2.26 -18.86 33.64
N GLU A 62 1.46 -19.03 34.71
CA GLU A 62 0.06 -18.58 34.76
C GLU A 62 -0.04 -17.05 34.56
N GLN A 63 0.80 -16.26 35.24
CA GLN A 63 0.83 -14.80 35.06
C GLN A 63 1.30 -14.39 33.65
N LEU A 64 2.20 -15.13 33.02
CA LEU A 64 2.69 -14.84 31.67
C LEU A 64 1.73 -15.25 30.56
N PHE A 65 1.02 -16.37 30.68
CA PHE A 65 0.22 -16.93 29.57
C PHE A 65 -1.28 -17.05 29.84
N GLY A 66 -1.70 -17.03 31.11
CA GLY A 66 -3.07 -17.35 31.53
C GLY A 66 -3.34 -18.86 31.45
N ALA A 67 -4.60 -19.24 31.30
CA ALA A 67 -5.04 -20.63 31.16
C ALA A 67 -4.77 -21.21 29.74
N ALA A 68 -3.58 -20.96 29.18
CA ALA A 68 -3.22 -21.35 27.82
C ALA A 68 -2.60 -22.76 27.80
N GLU A 69 -3.37 -23.76 27.35
CA GLU A 69 -2.93 -25.16 27.26
C GLU A 69 -1.62 -25.33 26.44
N TYR A 70 -1.46 -24.52 25.39
CA TYR A 70 -0.31 -24.50 24.51
C TYR A 70 0.34 -23.11 24.49
N ILE A 71 1.66 -23.08 24.60
CA ILE A 71 2.48 -21.87 24.69
C ILE A 71 3.52 -21.89 23.58
N GLU A 72 3.66 -20.76 22.87
CA GLU A 72 4.82 -20.54 22.01
C GLU A 72 6.04 -20.21 22.88
N TRP A 73 6.96 -21.17 23.06
CA TRP A 73 8.09 -21.04 23.98
C TRP A 73 9.00 -19.86 23.64
N ARG A 74 9.01 -19.43 22.38
CA ARG A 74 9.74 -18.23 21.94
C ARG A 74 9.29 -16.99 22.70
N GLU A 75 7.99 -16.85 22.99
CA GLU A 75 7.48 -15.71 23.77
C GLU A 75 7.97 -15.73 25.22
N PHE A 76 8.08 -16.91 25.84
CA PHE A 76 8.68 -17.02 27.16
C PHE A 76 10.12 -16.52 27.18
N ILE A 77 10.91 -16.88 26.15
CA ILE A 77 12.29 -16.38 26.01
C ILE A 77 12.30 -14.87 25.74
N LEU A 78 11.38 -14.32 24.93
CA LEU A 78 11.28 -12.88 24.69
C LEU A 78 10.99 -12.09 25.98
N TYR A 79 10.04 -12.55 26.80
CA TYR A 79 9.79 -11.95 28.12
C TYR A 79 11.03 -12.05 29.03
N ALA A 80 11.76 -13.17 28.97
CA ALA A 80 12.98 -13.39 29.73
C ALA A 80 14.19 -12.54 29.26
N MET A 81 14.18 -12.06 28.01
CA MET A 81 15.22 -11.14 27.51
C MET A 81 15.09 -9.72 28.07
N ASP A 82 13.92 -9.33 28.58
CA ASP A 82 13.60 -7.98 29.10
C ASP A 82 14.05 -6.86 28.13
N LEU A 83 13.47 -6.91 26.93
CA LEU A 83 13.68 -5.94 25.85
C LEU A 83 12.58 -4.86 25.86
N PRO A 84 12.88 -3.60 25.50
CA PRO A 84 11.87 -2.56 25.42
C PRO A 84 10.86 -2.88 24.31
N VAL A 85 9.57 -2.67 24.61
CA VAL A 85 8.46 -2.86 23.68
C VAL A 85 8.50 -1.76 22.62
N PRO A 86 8.49 -2.08 21.31
CA PRO A 86 8.55 -1.08 20.26
C PRO A 86 7.27 -0.25 20.14
N SER A 87 7.42 0.99 19.65
CA SER A 87 6.31 1.77 19.11
C SER A 87 5.88 1.27 17.71
N HIS A 88 4.77 1.80 17.18
CA HIS A 88 4.38 1.56 15.79
C HIS A 88 5.47 2.01 14.80
N GLN A 89 6.12 3.14 15.06
CA GLN A 89 7.18 3.68 14.19
C GLN A 89 8.43 2.79 14.20
N ASP A 90 8.79 2.23 15.35
CA ASP A 90 9.93 1.30 15.51
C ASP A 90 9.74 0.01 14.72
N ILE A 91 8.54 -0.55 14.75
CA ILE A 91 8.16 -1.72 13.95
C ILE A 91 8.26 -1.40 12.45
N LEU A 92 7.79 -0.21 12.04
CA LEU A 92 7.84 0.23 10.63
C LEU A 92 9.28 0.49 10.15
N LYS A 93 10.14 1.12 10.97
CA LYS A 93 11.58 1.29 10.70
C LYS A 93 12.26 -0.07 10.49
N ALA A 94 12.09 -0.99 11.44
CA ALA A 94 12.70 -2.32 11.37
C ALA A 94 12.20 -3.10 10.13
N ARG A 95 10.89 -3.08 9.87
CA ARG A 95 10.29 -3.68 8.66
C ARG A 95 10.87 -3.07 7.38
N ALA A 96 11.06 -1.76 7.31
CA ALA A 96 11.66 -1.09 6.16
C ALA A 96 13.11 -1.52 5.94
N ALA A 97 13.92 -1.59 7.01
CA ALA A 97 15.30 -2.06 6.95
C ALA A 97 15.41 -3.52 6.46
N PHE A 98 14.55 -4.42 6.93
CA PHE A 98 14.51 -5.80 6.41
C PHE A 98 14.01 -5.86 4.96
N LYS A 99 13.00 -5.08 4.56
CA LYS A 99 12.53 -5.04 3.17
C LYS A 99 13.58 -4.51 2.18
N MET A 100 14.49 -3.64 2.60
CA MET A 100 15.65 -3.26 1.76
C MET A 100 16.60 -4.44 1.48
N GLN A 101 16.61 -5.46 2.34
CA GLN A 101 17.42 -6.67 2.22
C GLN A 101 16.66 -7.85 1.60
N ASP A 102 15.33 -7.78 1.51
CA ASP A 102 14.43 -8.77 0.91
C ASP A 102 13.58 -8.14 -0.23
N PRO A 103 14.19 -7.84 -1.40
CA PRO A 103 13.48 -7.26 -2.53
C PRO A 103 12.42 -8.19 -3.14
N GLU A 104 12.54 -9.51 -2.90
CA GLU A 104 11.58 -10.52 -3.34
C GLU A 104 10.36 -10.63 -2.39
N SER A 105 10.36 -9.94 -1.25
CA SER A 105 9.33 -10.00 -0.21
C SER A 105 8.98 -11.43 0.23
N ARG A 106 9.99 -12.28 0.42
CA ARG A 106 9.88 -13.66 0.92
C ARG A 106 9.75 -13.75 2.45
N GLU A 107 9.82 -12.61 3.14
CA GLU A 107 9.78 -12.46 4.60
C GLU A 107 10.96 -13.11 5.33
N VAL A 108 12.06 -13.35 4.61
CA VAL A 108 13.30 -13.95 5.10
C VAL A 108 14.53 -13.17 4.64
N VAL A 109 15.55 -13.10 5.51
CA VAL A 109 16.87 -12.51 5.22
C VAL A 109 17.98 -13.46 5.69
N THR A 110 19.22 -13.30 5.21
CA THR A 110 20.37 -14.08 5.73
C THR A 110 20.74 -13.67 7.16
N CYS A 111 21.55 -14.46 7.86
CA CYS A 111 22.02 -14.08 9.19
C CYS A 111 22.86 -12.80 9.14
N GLU A 112 23.67 -12.60 8.10
CA GLU A 112 24.46 -11.37 7.94
C GLU A 112 23.55 -10.15 7.75
N GLN A 113 22.56 -10.25 6.85
CA GLN A 113 21.57 -9.20 6.63
C GLN A 113 20.79 -8.90 7.92
N PHE A 114 20.40 -9.93 8.68
CA PHE A 114 19.73 -9.76 9.97
C PHE A 114 20.58 -9.00 10.99
N HIS A 115 21.87 -9.30 11.08
CA HIS A 115 22.78 -8.56 11.94
C HIS A 115 23.02 -7.13 11.48
N SER A 116 22.99 -6.87 10.16
CA SER A 116 23.14 -5.52 9.60
C SER A 116 21.90 -4.63 9.81
N ALA A 117 20.69 -5.19 9.83
CA ALA A 117 19.45 -4.40 9.94
C ALA A 117 19.28 -3.82 11.36
N PRO A 118 19.05 -2.50 11.54
CA PRO A 118 18.82 -1.91 12.85
C PRO A 118 17.53 -2.43 13.53
N LEU A 119 17.55 -2.46 14.86
CA LEU A 119 16.40 -2.74 15.71
C LEU A 119 16.33 -1.66 16.78
N TRP A 120 15.12 -1.23 17.13
CA TRP A 120 14.85 -0.09 18.01
C TRP A 120 15.58 -0.13 19.35
N PHE A 121 15.74 -1.32 19.93
CA PHE A 121 16.43 -1.49 21.21
C PHE A 121 17.96 -1.31 21.14
N LEU A 122 18.56 -1.25 19.95
CA LEU A 122 19.98 -0.90 19.75
C LEU A 122 20.15 0.58 19.34
N GLU A 123 19.17 1.19 18.69
CA GLU A 123 19.18 2.64 18.39
C GLU A 123 19.26 3.49 19.67
N ILE A 124 18.61 3.04 20.76
CA ILE A 124 18.63 3.70 22.08
C ILE A 124 20.06 3.84 22.62
N SER A 125 20.97 2.89 22.35
CA SER A 125 22.38 2.98 22.77
C SER A 125 23.15 4.03 21.96
N THR A 126 22.91 4.13 20.66
CA THR A 126 23.56 5.14 19.79
C THR A 126 23.08 6.57 20.05
N PHE A 127 21.85 6.76 20.56
CA PHE A 127 21.34 8.10 20.89
C PHE A 127 22.08 8.79 22.04
N HIS A 128 22.85 8.06 22.86
CA HIS A 128 23.70 8.63 23.90
C HIS A 128 25.12 8.99 23.44
N GLU A 129 25.57 8.55 22.26
CA GLU A 129 26.86 8.99 21.68
C GLU A 129 26.78 10.41 21.09
N ASN A 130 25.59 10.85 20.65
CA ASN A 130 25.33 12.20 20.14
C ASN A 130 25.42 13.33 21.20
N LEU A 131 25.92 13.03 22.40
CA LEU A 131 26.24 14.00 23.46
C LEU A 131 27.76 14.23 23.65
N LEU A 132 28.60 13.55 22.87
CA LEU A 132 30.05 13.74 22.83
C LEU A 132 30.50 14.14 21.42
N ASP A 133 30.00 15.28 20.96
CA ASP A 133 30.47 15.93 19.73
C ASP A 133 31.77 16.72 20.02
N GLU A 134 32.84 15.97 20.31
CA GLU A 134 34.23 16.45 20.27
C GLU A 134 35.12 15.38 19.61
N GLU A 135 35.33 15.57 18.29
CA GLU A 135 36.41 15.00 17.46
C GLU A 135 36.86 13.56 17.75
N LEU A 136 36.13 12.55 17.23
CA LEU A 136 36.72 11.22 17.02
C LEU A 136 36.54 10.70 15.58
N ASP A 137 37.63 10.11 15.09
CA ASP A 137 37.95 9.92 13.68
C ASP A 137 37.10 8.83 12.99
N TYR A 138 36.85 9.02 11.70
CA TYR A 138 35.88 8.27 10.90
C TYR A 138 36.42 6.89 10.47
N ASN A 139 36.71 5.98 11.41
CA ASN A 139 37.41 4.72 11.09
C ASN A 139 37.11 3.51 12.01
N ASN A 140 35.89 3.36 12.55
CA ASN A 140 35.63 2.27 13.51
C ASN A 140 34.33 1.44 13.37
N SER A 141 33.79 1.30 12.15
CA SER A 141 32.75 0.29 11.88
C SER A 141 33.27 -1.16 11.96
N ASP A 142 34.57 -1.38 11.80
CA ASP A 142 35.15 -2.73 11.77
C ASP A 142 35.32 -3.34 13.16
N THR A 143 35.61 -2.57 14.21
CA THR A 143 35.83 -3.17 15.54
C THR A 143 34.59 -3.81 16.14
N VAL A 144 33.38 -3.28 15.91
CA VAL A 144 32.15 -3.91 16.42
C VAL A 144 31.86 -5.24 15.71
N LYS A 145 32.09 -5.31 14.39
CA LYS A 145 32.04 -6.56 13.62
C LYS A 145 33.13 -7.54 14.06
N ASP A 146 34.35 -7.07 14.29
CA ASP A 146 35.48 -7.89 14.69
C ASP A 146 35.42 -8.35 16.16
N VAL A 147 34.72 -7.61 17.03
CA VAL A 147 34.27 -8.03 18.36
C VAL A 147 33.17 -9.08 18.24
N MET A 148 32.15 -8.88 17.39
CA MET A 148 31.13 -9.91 17.10
C MET A 148 31.76 -11.22 16.60
N LEU A 149 32.71 -11.14 15.67
CA LEU A 149 33.42 -12.31 15.12
C LEU A 149 34.34 -12.94 16.17
N ARG A 150 35.05 -12.15 16.99
CA ARG A 150 35.80 -12.66 18.15
C ARG A 150 34.91 -13.39 19.14
N GLU A 151 33.76 -12.83 19.48
CA GLU A 151 32.89 -13.43 20.51
C GLU A 151 32.13 -14.64 19.96
N LYS A 152 31.75 -14.63 18.68
CA LYS A 152 31.24 -15.80 17.94
C LYS A 152 32.29 -16.93 17.90
N ALA A 153 33.57 -16.60 17.69
CA ALA A 153 34.66 -17.57 17.76
C ALA A 153 34.92 -18.06 19.19
N ARG A 154 34.99 -17.16 20.19
CA ARG A 154 35.18 -17.49 21.61
C ARG A 154 34.04 -18.34 22.18
N LEU A 155 32.80 -18.10 21.78
CA LEU A 155 31.64 -18.93 22.16
C LEU A 155 31.67 -20.32 21.53
N GLY A 156 32.34 -20.49 20.38
CA GLY A 156 32.62 -21.81 19.81
C GLY A 156 33.73 -22.57 20.53
N GLU A 157 34.65 -21.88 21.22
CA GLU A 157 35.92 -22.47 21.68
C GLU A 157 36.17 -22.43 23.21
N ARG A 158 35.36 -21.71 24.02
CA ARG A 158 35.57 -21.57 25.47
C ARG A 158 34.38 -21.96 26.34
N VAL A 159 34.06 -23.26 26.31
CA VAL A 159 33.36 -23.92 27.43
C VAL A 159 34.38 -24.37 28.49
N SER A 160 35.13 -23.43 29.08
CA SER A 160 35.85 -23.60 30.35
C SER A 160 36.59 -22.33 30.76
N GLY A 161 36.19 -21.74 31.89
CA GLY A 161 37.01 -20.79 32.67
C GLY A 161 37.22 -19.40 32.08
N LEU A 162 36.52 -18.41 32.65
CA LEU A 162 37.22 -17.40 33.46
C LEU A 162 36.29 -16.81 34.53
N LYS A 163 36.82 -16.65 35.74
CA LYS A 163 36.19 -15.98 36.88
C LYS A 163 37.26 -15.09 37.51
N SER A 164 37.14 -13.77 37.32
CA SER A 164 37.74 -12.73 38.17
C SER A 164 37.39 -11.35 37.59
N ASP A 165 36.63 -10.58 38.37
CA ASP A 165 36.90 -9.21 38.85
C ASP A 165 37.39 -8.11 37.87
N LEU A 166 37.18 -6.85 38.31
CA LEU A 166 37.37 -5.55 37.62
C LEU A 166 36.06 -5.05 36.93
N ILE A 167 35.66 -3.76 37.03
CA ILE A 167 36.40 -2.59 37.56
C ILE A 167 35.60 -1.47 38.27
N GLU A 168 34.27 -1.45 38.27
CA GLU A 168 33.38 -0.39 38.80
C GLU A 168 33.48 1.02 38.14
N THR A 169 32.33 1.69 38.03
CA THR A 169 32.12 3.14 37.76
C THR A 169 32.03 3.64 36.30
N TRP A 170 32.59 2.98 35.28
CA TRP A 170 32.39 3.34 33.85
C TRP A 170 31.65 2.25 33.04
N GLU A 171 31.09 1.24 33.71
CA GLU A 171 30.76 -0.07 33.11
C GLU A 171 29.30 -0.25 32.64
N ASP A 172 28.36 0.55 33.14
CA ASP A 172 26.92 0.27 33.07
C ASP A 172 26.37 0.23 31.63
N ASN A 173 26.95 1.05 30.74
CA ASN A 173 26.59 1.07 29.32
C ASN A 173 27.16 -0.12 28.53
N SER A 174 28.33 -0.65 28.90
CA SER A 174 29.00 -1.69 28.10
C SER A 174 28.35 -3.07 28.29
N ASP A 175 27.97 -3.43 29.52
CA ASP A 175 27.18 -4.66 29.78
C ASP A 175 25.78 -4.54 29.18
N THR A 176 25.16 -3.35 29.24
CA THR A 176 23.86 -3.10 28.59
C THR A 176 23.91 -3.28 27.08
N ILE A 177 24.91 -2.71 26.40
CA ILE A 177 25.13 -2.89 24.95
C ILE A 177 25.39 -4.37 24.63
N LEU A 178 26.27 -5.04 25.38
CA LEU A 178 26.57 -6.47 25.20
C LEU A 178 25.31 -7.33 25.39
N ARG A 179 24.49 -7.04 26.40
CA ARG A 179 23.19 -7.71 26.64
C ARG A 179 22.28 -7.58 25.43
N LEU A 180 22.15 -6.39 24.85
CA LEU A 180 21.28 -6.11 23.71
C LEU A 180 21.81 -6.73 22.39
N MET A 181 23.14 -6.74 22.18
CA MET A 181 23.78 -7.45 21.07
C MET A 181 23.55 -8.96 21.17
N LEU A 182 23.74 -9.54 22.37
CA LEU A 182 23.45 -10.95 22.63
C LEU A 182 21.95 -11.27 22.49
N ALA A 183 21.06 -10.35 22.85
CA ALA A 183 19.63 -10.51 22.58
C ALA A 183 19.35 -10.65 21.09
N LYS A 184 19.96 -9.81 20.24
CA LYS A 184 19.81 -9.87 18.78
C LYS A 184 20.32 -11.19 18.20
N GLU A 185 21.45 -11.72 18.67
CA GLU A 185 21.93 -13.06 18.30
C GLU A 185 20.93 -14.17 18.70
N LEU A 186 20.33 -14.09 19.90
CA LEU A 186 19.30 -15.04 20.31
C LEU A 186 18.02 -14.92 19.46
N LEU A 187 17.60 -13.71 19.09
CA LEU A 187 16.49 -13.49 18.15
C LEU A 187 16.78 -14.12 16.78
N CYS A 188 17.99 -13.91 16.24
CA CYS A 188 18.44 -14.54 15.01
C CYS A 188 18.24 -16.07 15.08
N ARG A 189 18.83 -16.71 16.11
CA ARG A 189 18.74 -18.16 16.36
C ARG A 189 17.31 -18.68 16.54
N MET A 190 16.43 -17.91 17.18
CA MET A 190 15.04 -18.32 17.46
C MET A 190 14.16 -18.36 16.21
N TYR A 191 14.45 -17.51 15.21
CA TYR A 191 13.65 -17.34 13.99
C TYR A 191 14.34 -17.87 12.72
N LEU A 192 15.41 -18.66 12.86
CA LEU A 192 15.99 -19.44 11.75
C LEU A 192 14.98 -20.43 11.17
N VAL A 193 14.81 -20.39 9.85
CA VAL A 193 14.00 -21.33 9.06
C VAL A 193 14.87 -22.43 8.45
N ASN A 194 16.11 -22.09 8.10
CA ASN A 194 17.12 -23.01 7.58
C ASN A 194 18.50 -22.67 8.17
N ARG A 195 19.60 -23.10 7.55
CA ARG A 195 20.97 -22.88 8.06
C ARG A 195 21.42 -21.41 8.14
N ASP A 196 20.81 -20.53 7.35
CA ASP A 196 21.22 -19.11 7.27
C ASP A 196 20.05 -18.12 7.09
N SER A 197 18.83 -18.57 6.77
CA SER A 197 17.67 -17.67 6.59
C SER A 197 16.86 -17.49 7.87
N VAL A 198 16.64 -16.25 8.26
CA VAL A 198 15.85 -15.80 9.43
C VAL A 198 14.52 -15.20 8.96
N HIS A 199 13.41 -15.65 9.54
CA HIS A 199 12.07 -15.12 9.25
C HIS A 199 11.79 -13.85 10.05
N TYR A 200 12.15 -12.70 9.47
CA TYR A 200 12.10 -11.42 10.18
C TYR A 200 10.66 -10.95 10.45
N THR A 201 9.69 -11.24 9.59
CA THR A 201 8.27 -10.89 9.84
C THR A 201 7.73 -11.62 11.06
N ALA A 202 7.99 -12.92 11.21
CA ALA A 202 7.60 -13.69 12.39
C ALA A 202 8.28 -13.18 13.67
N MET A 203 9.54 -12.75 13.58
CA MET A 203 10.26 -12.10 14.68
C MET A 203 9.58 -10.78 15.09
N LEU A 204 9.28 -9.89 14.14
CA LEU A 204 8.62 -8.61 14.42
C LEU A 204 7.19 -8.77 14.95
N LEU A 205 6.43 -9.76 14.46
CA LEU A 205 5.08 -10.07 14.97
C LEU A 205 5.10 -10.42 16.46
N ALA A 206 6.16 -11.07 16.95
CA ALA A 206 6.27 -11.44 18.36
C ALA A 206 6.50 -10.23 19.30
N PHE A 207 6.88 -9.07 18.75
CA PHE A 207 6.97 -7.79 19.46
C PHE A 207 5.73 -6.89 19.30
N CYS A 208 4.69 -7.34 18.57
CA CYS A 208 3.42 -6.61 18.43
C CYS A 208 2.57 -6.73 19.71
N LYS A 209 3.07 -6.10 20.78
CA LYS A 209 2.52 -6.15 22.14
C LYS A 209 2.34 -4.74 22.70
N ALA A 210 1.36 -4.56 23.57
CA ALA A 210 1.12 -3.34 24.34
C ALA A 210 0.34 -3.65 25.63
N GLU A 211 0.20 -2.71 26.55
CA GLU A 211 -0.59 -2.90 27.78
C GLU A 211 -2.06 -3.18 27.44
N ASN A 212 -2.60 -2.42 26.48
CA ASN A 212 -3.88 -2.69 25.87
C ASN A 212 -3.70 -3.68 24.69
N PRO A 213 -4.27 -4.90 24.73
CA PRO A 213 -4.11 -5.88 23.65
C PRO A 213 -4.68 -5.40 22.31
N SER A 214 -5.64 -4.46 22.31
CA SER A 214 -6.13 -3.82 21.09
C SER A 214 -5.06 -2.98 20.38
N GLU A 215 -4.18 -2.31 21.13
CA GLU A 215 -3.02 -1.59 20.56
C GLU A 215 -1.95 -2.57 20.07
N GLY A 216 -1.71 -3.68 20.80
CA GLY A 216 -0.82 -4.75 20.36
C GLY A 216 -1.27 -5.39 19.03
N LEU A 217 -2.58 -5.64 18.87
CA LEU A 217 -3.16 -6.05 17.59
C LEU A 217 -3.01 -4.95 16.52
N GLY A 218 -3.18 -3.68 16.89
CA GLY A 218 -2.89 -2.53 16.02
C GLY A 218 -1.45 -2.49 15.50
N LYS A 219 -0.47 -2.87 16.33
CA LYS A 219 0.94 -3.03 15.92
C LYS A 219 1.11 -4.16 14.90
N ALA A 220 0.39 -5.27 15.05
CA ALA A 220 0.43 -6.38 14.09
C ALA A 220 -0.22 -6.00 12.75
N PHE A 221 -1.36 -5.30 12.74
CA PHE A 221 -1.94 -4.75 11.51
C PHE A 221 -1.04 -3.68 10.87
N THR A 222 -0.37 -2.84 11.68
CA THR A 222 0.62 -1.86 11.21
C THR A 222 1.81 -2.53 10.53
N LEU A 223 2.32 -3.64 11.08
CA LEU A 223 3.37 -4.44 10.44
C LEU A 223 2.90 -5.05 9.12
N ALA A 224 1.68 -5.60 9.07
CA ALA A 224 1.13 -6.18 7.84
C ALA A 224 0.95 -5.12 6.75
N MET A 225 0.17 -4.07 7.03
CA MET A 225 -0.16 -2.99 6.08
C MET A 225 1.06 -2.15 5.70
N GLY A 226 2.04 -2.00 6.60
CA GLY A 226 3.26 -1.21 6.34
C GLY A 226 3.12 0.30 6.56
N ALA A 227 2.01 0.74 7.14
CA ALA A 227 1.86 2.06 7.74
C ALA A 227 0.96 1.94 8.97
N LYS A 228 0.95 2.96 9.84
CA LYS A 228 0.24 2.96 11.11
C LYS A 228 -1.26 2.78 10.91
N VAL A 229 -1.84 1.78 11.54
CA VAL A 229 -3.27 1.50 11.49
C VAL A 229 -3.98 2.20 12.66
N CYS A 230 -5.06 2.94 12.37
CA CYS A 230 -5.83 3.63 13.40
C CYS A 230 -6.60 2.63 14.28
N THR A 231 -6.26 2.55 15.56
CA THR A 231 -7.01 1.76 16.57
C THR A 231 -7.73 2.62 17.59
N ASP A 232 -7.48 3.92 17.61
CA ASP A 232 -8.13 4.85 18.53
C ASP A 232 -9.56 5.17 18.08
N VAL A 233 -10.50 5.13 19.03
CA VAL A 233 -11.93 5.32 18.73
C VAL A 233 -12.26 6.81 18.49
N ILE A 234 -11.56 7.73 19.15
CA ILE A 234 -11.83 9.17 19.04
C ILE A 234 -11.30 9.69 17.70
N GLU A 235 -10.07 9.32 17.34
CA GLU A 235 -9.45 9.63 16.04
C GLU A 235 -10.23 8.98 14.89
N GLY A 236 -10.57 7.70 15.03
CA GLY A 236 -11.32 6.96 14.00
C GLY A 236 -12.73 7.51 13.77
N GLU A 237 -13.51 7.81 14.81
CA GLU A 237 -14.83 8.43 14.64
C GLU A 237 -14.77 9.91 14.23
N LYS A 238 -13.64 10.60 14.46
CA LYS A 238 -13.39 11.91 13.86
C LYS A 238 -13.20 11.77 12.33
N TYR A 239 -12.35 10.85 11.89
CA TYR A 239 -12.16 10.55 10.47
C TYR A 239 -13.48 10.19 9.78
N VAL A 240 -14.33 9.35 10.39
CA VAL A 240 -15.65 9.01 9.85
C VAL A 240 -16.52 10.25 9.62
N LYS A 241 -16.60 11.17 10.59
CA LYS A 241 -17.39 12.40 10.44
C LYS A 241 -16.88 13.26 9.29
N GLU A 242 -15.57 13.47 9.21
CA GLU A 242 -14.94 14.26 8.15
C GLU A 242 -15.19 13.63 6.76
N PHE A 243 -15.09 12.30 6.66
CA PHE A 243 -15.34 11.52 5.44
C PHE A 243 -16.81 11.52 4.99
N VAL A 244 -17.78 11.46 5.93
CA VAL A 244 -19.21 11.62 5.62
C VAL A 244 -19.52 13.00 5.05
N GLU A 245 -18.98 14.06 5.67
CA GLU A 245 -19.16 15.43 5.19
C GLU A 245 -18.49 15.65 3.82
N GLU A 246 -17.37 14.99 3.55
CA GLU A 246 -16.75 14.97 2.21
C GLU A 246 -17.59 14.20 1.19
N LYS A 247 -18.04 12.97 1.49
CA LYS A 247 -18.95 12.21 0.62
C LYS A 247 -20.25 12.97 0.33
N ARG A 248 -20.80 13.73 1.29
CA ARG A 248 -22.00 14.56 1.08
C ARG A 248 -21.71 15.71 0.11
N ARG A 249 -20.64 16.48 0.35
CA ARG A 249 -20.22 17.58 -0.55
C ARG A 249 -19.93 17.08 -1.97
N ALA A 250 -19.31 15.91 -2.12
CA ALA A 250 -19.07 15.28 -3.41
C ALA A 250 -20.38 14.87 -4.13
N LYS A 251 -21.36 14.32 -3.41
CA LYS A 251 -22.70 14.01 -3.95
C LYS A 251 -23.43 15.29 -4.40
N GLU A 252 -23.39 16.36 -3.62
CA GLU A 252 -23.98 17.66 -3.97
C GLU A 252 -23.31 18.30 -5.20
N LEU A 253 -21.97 18.30 -5.26
CA LEU A 253 -21.21 18.77 -6.43
C LEU A 253 -21.57 17.98 -7.70
N LYS A 254 -21.67 16.65 -7.59
CA LYS A 254 -22.05 15.78 -8.71
C LYS A 254 -23.48 16.06 -9.19
N LEU A 255 -24.44 16.21 -8.27
CA LEU A 255 -25.82 16.55 -8.61
C LEU A 255 -25.91 17.88 -9.38
N ASN A 256 -25.15 18.88 -8.96
CA ASN A 256 -25.06 20.18 -9.65
C ASN A 256 -24.43 20.06 -11.04
N GLN A 257 -23.37 19.25 -11.20
CA GLN A 257 -22.75 18.99 -12.51
C GLN A 257 -23.70 18.23 -13.46
N ASP A 258 -24.45 17.26 -12.96
CA ASP A 258 -25.40 16.49 -13.75
C ASP A 258 -26.59 17.38 -14.18
N TYR A 259 -27.09 18.28 -13.32
CA TYR A 259 -28.09 19.29 -13.67
C TYR A 259 -27.62 20.24 -14.78
N VAL A 260 -26.42 20.82 -14.65
CA VAL A 260 -25.84 21.72 -15.67
C VAL A 260 -25.62 20.98 -17.00
N ARG A 261 -25.27 19.69 -16.95
CA ARG A 261 -25.14 18.84 -18.15
C ARG A 261 -26.49 18.59 -18.82
N GLU A 262 -27.55 18.37 -18.05
CA GLU A 262 -28.90 18.18 -18.57
C GLU A 262 -29.44 19.48 -19.22
N GLU A 263 -29.25 20.64 -18.59
CA GLU A 263 -29.60 21.95 -19.15
C GLU A 263 -28.83 22.24 -20.46
N ALA A 264 -27.51 21.99 -20.48
CA ALA A 264 -26.70 22.15 -21.69
C ALA A 264 -27.14 21.22 -22.83
N ASN A 265 -27.54 19.99 -22.51
CA ASN A 265 -28.11 19.06 -23.47
C ASN A 265 -29.46 19.55 -24.02
N GLU A 266 -30.35 20.08 -23.18
CA GLU A 266 -31.63 20.64 -23.62
C GLU A 266 -31.44 21.85 -24.54
N VAL A 267 -30.55 22.79 -24.19
CA VAL A 267 -30.19 23.94 -25.02
C VAL A 267 -29.65 23.47 -26.38
N THR A 268 -28.78 22.46 -26.39
CA THR A 268 -28.21 21.88 -27.62
C THR A 268 -29.30 21.25 -28.51
N GLN A 269 -30.22 20.48 -27.93
CA GLN A 269 -31.35 19.89 -28.67
C GLN A 269 -32.28 20.96 -29.25
N ASN A 270 -32.56 22.02 -28.50
CA ASN A 270 -33.36 23.16 -28.96
C ASN A 270 -32.68 23.90 -30.13
N LEU A 271 -31.36 24.13 -30.06
CA LEU A 271 -30.59 24.73 -31.16
C LEU A 271 -30.59 23.84 -32.42
N LEU A 272 -30.37 22.53 -32.29
CA LEU A 272 -30.44 21.59 -33.40
C LEU A 272 -31.81 21.61 -34.09
N LYS A 273 -32.90 21.67 -33.30
CA LYS A 273 -34.28 21.77 -33.80
C LYS A 273 -34.53 23.07 -34.55
N GLN A 274 -34.01 24.21 -34.05
CA GLN A 274 -34.07 25.49 -34.77
C GLN A 274 -33.27 25.45 -36.09
N MET A 275 -32.04 24.92 -36.08
CA MET A 275 -31.21 24.76 -37.29
C MET A 275 -31.90 23.88 -38.35
N TYR A 276 -32.56 22.80 -37.92
CA TYR A 276 -33.33 21.93 -38.82
C TYR A 276 -34.50 22.69 -39.47
N ASN A 277 -35.25 23.48 -38.69
CA ASN A 277 -36.34 24.30 -39.21
C ASN A 277 -35.84 25.34 -40.23
N VAL A 278 -34.75 26.05 -39.92
CA VAL A 278 -34.12 27.02 -40.85
C VAL A 278 -33.65 26.33 -42.13
N LYS A 279 -33.10 25.11 -42.04
CA LYS A 279 -32.72 24.30 -43.22
C LYS A 279 -33.93 23.92 -44.07
N GLN A 280 -35.05 23.54 -43.44
CA GLN A 280 -36.31 23.25 -44.13
C GLN A 280 -36.89 24.48 -44.83
N GLU A 281 -36.84 25.66 -44.21
CA GLU A 281 -37.29 26.92 -44.85
C GLU A 281 -36.39 27.34 -46.02
N LYS A 282 -35.06 27.24 -45.85
CA LYS A 282 -34.12 27.47 -46.97
C LYS A 282 -34.39 26.52 -48.13
N ASN A 283 -34.67 25.24 -47.88
CA ASN A 283 -35.05 24.27 -48.92
C ASN A 283 -36.37 24.65 -49.62
N LYS A 284 -37.41 25.05 -48.88
CA LYS A 284 -38.67 25.55 -49.47
C LYS A 284 -38.42 26.77 -50.38
N CYS A 285 -37.58 27.71 -49.93
CA CYS A 285 -37.22 28.89 -50.71
C CYS A 285 -36.44 28.52 -51.99
N TYR A 286 -35.51 27.56 -51.91
CA TYR A 286 -34.77 27.03 -53.06
C TYR A 286 -35.69 26.38 -54.10
N ILE A 287 -36.67 25.59 -53.66
CA ILE A 287 -37.69 24.98 -54.52
C ILE A 287 -38.55 26.06 -55.22
N LEU A 288 -38.96 27.12 -54.50
CA LEU A 288 -39.73 28.23 -55.08
C LEU A 288 -38.91 29.03 -56.10
N LEU A 289 -37.62 29.29 -55.82
CA LEU A 289 -36.70 29.94 -56.76
C LEU A 289 -36.44 29.09 -58.00
N SER A 290 -36.31 27.77 -57.84
CA SER A 290 -36.19 26.82 -58.95
C SER A 290 -37.44 26.85 -59.84
N LYS A 291 -38.65 26.76 -59.26
CA LYS A 291 -39.92 26.91 -59.99
C LYS A 291 -40.00 28.24 -60.74
N ARG A 292 -39.60 29.36 -60.11
CA ARG A 292 -39.55 30.68 -60.77
C ARG A 292 -38.57 30.73 -61.94
N ARG A 293 -37.38 30.11 -61.82
CA ARG A 293 -36.43 29.97 -62.95
C ARG A 293 -37.02 29.14 -64.08
N HIS A 294 -37.68 28.03 -63.77
CA HIS A 294 -38.28 27.15 -64.79
C HIS A 294 -39.40 27.85 -65.57
N ILE A 295 -40.27 28.62 -64.88
CA ILE A 295 -41.31 29.45 -65.52
C ILE A 295 -40.67 30.51 -66.44
N ARG A 296 -39.64 31.23 -65.98
CA ARG A 296 -38.92 32.21 -66.83
C ARG A 296 -38.29 31.54 -68.05
N PHE A 297 -37.68 30.37 -67.89
CA PHE A 297 -37.06 29.63 -68.99
C PHE A 297 -38.11 29.18 -70.02
N HIS A 298 -39.30 28.73 -69.57
CA HIS A 298 -40.40 28.41 -70.46
C HIS A 298 -40.86 29.64 -71.25
N ILE A 299 -41.03 30.80 -70.61
CA ILE A 299 -41.42 32.06 -71.27
C ILE A 299 -40.36 32.49 -72.30
N VAL A 300 -39.07 32.43 -71.97
CA VAL A 300 -37.99 32.76 -72.90
C VAL A 300 -37.96 31.80 -74.09
N ARG A 301 -38.21 30.49 -73.86
CA ARG A 301 -38.29 29.49 -74.93
C ARG A 301 -39.49 29.73 -75.86
N GLU A 302 -40.66 30.06 -75.31
CA GLU A 302 -41.86 30.44 -76.09
C GLU A 302 -41.56 31.66 -76.98
N ILE A 303 -40.93 32.70 -76.43
CA ILE A 303 -40.55 33.91 -77.17
C ILE A 303 -39.52 33.58 -78.27
N MET A 304 -38.49 32.78 -77.98
CA MET A 304 -37.53 32.36 -79.01
C MET A 304 -38.19 31.50 -80.09
N ASN A 305 -39.07 30.56 -79.75
CA ASN A 305 -39.79 29.76 -80.73
C ASN A 305 -40.68 30.63 -81.64
N TYR A 306 -41.33 31.65 -81.09
CA TYR A 306 -42.07 32.64 -81.87
C TYR A 306 -41.16 33.41 -82.83
N ILE A 307 -40.04 33.96 -82.34
CA ILE A 307 -39.06 34.69 -83.17
C ILE A 307 -38.48 33.80 -84.28
N ILE A 308 -38.11 32.55 -83.96
CA ILE A 308 -37.57 31.58 -84.92
C ILE A 308 -38.60 31.27 -86.01
N ASN A 309 -39.85 30.97 -85.63
CA ASN A 309 -40.92 30.71 -86.60
C ASN A 309 -41.20 31.92 -87.51
N GLU A 310 -41.16 33.14 -86.98
CA GLU A 310 -41.38 34.35 -87.78
C GLU A 310 -40.16 34.68 -88.67
N THR A 311 -38.95 34.38 -88.20
CA THR A 311 -37.72 34.47 -89.02
C THR A 311 -37.74 33.44 -90.16
N ILE A 312 -38.18 32.20 -89.91
CA ILE A 312 -38.35 31.17 -90.95
C ILE A 312 -39.40 31.61 -91.99
N LYS A 313 -40.51 32.24 -91.57
CA LYS A 313 -41.47 32.84 -92.51
C LYS A 313 -40.85 33.96 -93.35
N ALA A 314 -40.02 34.83 -92.75
CA ALA A 314 -39.32 35.88 -93.48
C ALA A 314 -38.29 35.31 -94.49
N VAL A 315 -37.51 34.28 -94.10
CA VAL A 315 -36.53 33.63 -94.98
C VAL A 315 -37.22 32.88 -96.13
N THR A 316 -38.30 32.15 -95.88
CA THR A 316 -39.07 31.47 -96.94
C THR A 316 -39.81 32.42 -97.87
N MET A 317 -40.05 33.67 -97.47
CA MET A 317 -40.45 34.75 -98.40
C MET A 317 -39.26 35.26 -99.23
N PHE A 318 -38.06 35.37 -98.66
CA PHE A 318 -36.85 35.82 -99.37
C PHE A 318 -36.34 34.81 -100.41
N GLU A 319 -36.38 33.50 -100.11
CA GLU A 319 -35.92 32.43 -101.01
C GLU A 319 -36.76 32.30 -102.30
N ARG A 320 -37.97 32.89 -102.36
CA ARG A 320 -38.76 33.02 -103.60
C ARG A 320 -38.26 34.14 -104.52
N SER A 321 -37.14 34.80 -104.20
CA SER A 321 -36.65 35.97 -104.94
C SER A 321 -35.13 35.99 -105.13
N ARG A 322 -34.57 34.99 -105.81
CA ARG A 322 -33.65 35.17 -106.95
C ARG A 322 -33.16 33.84 -107.54
N ASP A 323 -33.09 33.83 -108.86
CA ASP A 323 -32.49 32.80 -109.69
C ASP A 323 -31.38 33.47 -110.53
N LEU A 324 -30.32 32.73 -110.91
CA LEU A 324 -29.19 33.14 -111.79
C LEU A 324 -28.19 34.20 -111.25
N ASP A 325 -26.88 34.22 -111.54
CA ASP A 325 -25.89 33.20 -112.01
C ASP A 325 -24.44 33.76 -111.66
N PRO A 326 -23.26 33.43 -112.26
CA PRO A 326 -22.16 32.90 -111.44
C PRO A 326 -20.82 33.67 -111.51
N LYS A 327 -19.81 33.12 -110.81
CA LYS A 327 -18.35 33.40 -110.90
C LYS A 327 -17.84 34.75 -110.38
N ARG A 328 -17.15 34.70 -109.23
CA ARG A 328 -15.76 35.19 -109.13
C ARG A 328 -14.94 34.26 -108.21
N GLN A 329 -13.89 33.69 -108.77
CA GLN A 329 -12.99 32.75 -108.13
C GLN A 329 -11.77 33.55 -107.63
N ILE A 330 -11.49 33.51 -106.32
CA ILE A 330 -10.28 34.13 -105.73
C ILE A 330 -9.54 33.05 -104.93
N MET A 331 -8.22 33.05 -105.08
CA MET A 331 -7.31 31.98 -104.69
C MET A 331 -7.13 31.82 -103.18
N ILE A 332 -6.84 30.57 -102.80
CA ILE A 332 -6.30 30.19 -101.49
C ILE A 332 -4.82 30.61 -101.42
N GLN A 333 -4.39 31.13 -100.27
CA GLN A 333 -3.02 30.96 -99.76
C GLN A 333 -3.08 30.48 -98.31
N GLN A 334 -2.30 29.45 -98.01
CA GLN A 334 -2.08 28.94 -96.65
C GLN A 334 -0.92 29.70 -96.00
N LEU A 335 -0.96 29.92 -94.68
CA LEU A 335 0.25 29.99 -93.84
C LEU A 335 -0.05 29.45 -92.43
N ASN A 336 0.86 28.61 -91.93
CA ASN A 336 0.98 28.19 -90.53
C ASN A 336 2.10 29.00 -89.84
N GLY A 337 2.06 29.10 -88.52
CA GLY A 337 3.08 29.72 -87.64
C GLY A 337 2.40 30.55 -86.54
N LEU A 338 2.61 30.32 -85.25
CA LEU A 338 3.82 30.66 -84.46
C LEU A 338 4.13 32.17 -84.54
N GLU A 339 4.26 32.94 -83.44
CA GLU A 339 4.68 32.57 -82.08
C GLU A 339 4.10 33.52 -81.00
N GLU A 340 4.58 33.36 -79.78
CA GLU A 340 4.22 33.97 -78.48
C GLU A 340 4.05 35.51 -78.42
N ILE A 341 3.30 36.00 -77.43
CA ILE A 341 3.88 36.69 -76.24
C ILE A 341 2.80 36.88 -75.15
N ASP A 342 3.16 36.51 -73.92
CA ASP A 342 2.43 36.75 -72.67
C ASP A 342 2.61 38.21 -72.20
N PRO A 343 1.67 38.77 -71.40
CA PRO A 343 2.13 39.08 -70.06
C PRO A 343 1.11 38.82 -68.95
N ALA A 344 1.52 37.99 -68.00
CA ALA A 344 1.04 38.02 -66.63
C ALA A 344 1.22 39.42 -66.01
N GLY A 345 0.15 39.90 -65.36
CA GLY A 345 0.08 41.20 -64.69
C GLY A 345 -1.40 41.55 -64.50
N PHE A 346 -2.06 41.24 -63.39
CA PHE A 346 -1.57 41.39 -62.01
C PHE A 346 -1.68 40.13 -61.14
N LEU A 347 -0.65 40.01 -60.29
CA LEU A 347 -0.18 38.95 -59.38
C LEU A 347 -1.18 38.32 -58.35
N PRO A 348 -0.77 37.24 -57.64
CA PRO A 348 -1.61 36.22 -56.98
C PRO A 348 -1.36 36.22 -55.44
N PRO A 349 -1.21 35.11 -54.68
CA PRO A 349 -1.75 33.72 -54.71
C PRO A 349 -2.67 33.46 -53.45
N GLU A 350 -3.16 32.27 -53.06
CA GLU A 350 -2.46 31.06 -52.61
C GLU A 350 -3.33 29.78 -52.55
N LYS A 351 -2.68 28.67 -52.93
CA LYS A 351 -2.70 27.32 -52.32
C LYS A 351 -3.82 26.98 -51.32
N ILE A 352 -4.62 25.98 -51.68
CA ILE A 352 -5.10 24.96 -50.73
C ILE A 352 -4.80 23.58 -51.33
N SER A 353 -4.33 22.66 -50.49
CA SER A 353 -4.03 21.27 -50.82
C SER A 353 -5.30 20.45 -51.07
N GLU A 354 -5.25 19.53 -52.03
CA GLU A 354 -6.17 18.38 -52.05
C GLU A 354 -5.42 17.10 -51.67
N HIS A 355 -5.81 16.51 -50.55
CA HIS A 355 -5.69 15.08 -50.29
C HIS A 355 -7.10 14.49 -50.30
N LEU A 356 -7.33 13.46 -51.11
CA LEU A 356 -8.49 12.59 -50.98
C LEU A 356 -8.06 11.11 -51.05
N VAL A 357 -8.24 10.46 -49.89
CA VAL A 357 -8.93 9.15 -49.71
C VAL A 357 -8.46 7.95 -50.55
N THR A 358 -7.94 6.93 -49.84
CA THR A 358 -8.34 5.49 -49.79
C THR A 358 -7.25 4.75 -48.97
N GLU A 359 -7.48 3.72 -48.14
CA GLU A 359 -8.68 3.04 -47.63
C GLU A 359 -8.28 2.25 -46.35
N ASP A 360 -9.22 2.02 -45.42
CA ASP A 360 -9.14 1.05 -44.31
C ASP A 360 -9.18 -0.41 -44.85
N PRO A 361 -8.96 -1.52 -44.08
CA PRO A 361 -9.08 -1.65 -42.61
C PRO A 361 -8.06 -2.58 -41.87
N SER A 362 -8.03 -2.45 -40.52
CA SER A 362 -8.48 -3.52 -39.57
C SER A 362 -7.61 -3.79 -38.31
N MET A 363 -8.33 -3.76 -37.17
CA MET A 363 -8.18 -4.58 -35.94
C MET A 363 -7.45 -4.04 -34.68
N ILE A 364 -8.28 -3.49 -33.78
CA ILE A 364 -8.46 -3.89 -32.35
C ILE A 364 -7.38 -3.45 -31.31
N ASN A 365 -7.79 -2.50 -30.46
CA ASN A 365 -7.74 -2.42 -28.97
C ASN A 365 -6.45 -2.80 -28.18
N ASP A 366 -6.14 -2.22 -27.02
CA ASP A 366 -6.72 -1.13 -26.20
C ASP A 366 -5.59 -0.55 -25.32
N GLU A 367 -5.52 0.77 -25.11
CA GLU A 367 -4.83 1.37 -23.98
C GLU A 367 -5.74 2.41 -23.29
N HIS A 368 -5.76 2.42 -21.96
CA HIS A 368 -6.59 3.33 -21.17
C HIS A 368 -5.75 4.52 -20.67
N GLU A 369 -6.11 5.72 -21.11
CA GLU A 369 -5.52 6.96 -20.61
C GLU A 369 -6.04 7.30 -19.20
N TYR A 370 -5.12 7.63 -18.29
CA TYR A 370 -5.42 8.33 -17.05
C TYR A 370 -5.36 9.84 -17.32
N GLU A 371 -6.47 10.56 -17.17
CA GLU A 371 -6.49 12.02 -17.31
C GLU A 371 -5.65 12.70 -16.22
N GLN A 372 -4.78 13.62 -16.64
CA GLN A 372 -3.97 14.48 -15.77
C GLN A 372 -4.69 15.80 -15.48
N PHE A 373 -4.67 16.24 -14.21
CA PHE A 373 -5.12 17.60 -13.85
C PHE A 373 -4.03 18.64 -14.22
N PRO A 374 -4.43 19.88 -14.58
CA PRO A 374 -3.51 20.85 -15.16
C PRO A 374 -2.62 21.56 -14.11
N VAL A 375 -1.35 21.72 -14.45
CA VAL A 375 -0.35 22.52 -13.71
C VAL A 375 -0.34 23.95 -14.24
N SER A 376 -0.17 24.93 -13.33
CA SER A 376 0.10 26.33 -13.65
C SER A 376 1.46 26.78 -13.09
N THR A 377 2.38 27.16 -13.98
CA THR A 377 3.68 27.83 -13.75
C THR A 377 3.54 29.36 -13.92
N GLU A 378 4.45 30.24 -13.49
CA GLU A 378 5.75 30.17 -12.75
C GLU A 378 5.61 31.00 -11.43
N ASP A 379 6.57 31.29 -10.55
CA ASP A 379 8.04 31.12 -10.42
C ASP A 379 8.40 31.14 -8.89
N GLY A 380 9.65 30.81 -8.51
CA GLY A 380 10.24 31.17 -7.22
C GLY A 380 10.87 30.02 -6.43
N MET A 381 12.13 29.68 -6.73
CA MET A 381 12.95 28.76 -5.91
C MET A 381 13.06 29.25 -4.46
N PRO A 382 12.91 28.35 -3.45
CA PRO A 382 14.11 27.87 -2.77
C PRO A 382 14.05 26.43 -2.20
N GLU A 383 15.24 25.91 -1.87
CA GLU A 383 15.54 24.88 -0.83
C GLU A 383 15.00 23.44 -0.99
N ASP A 384 15.93 22.51 -1.27
CA ASP A 384 16.40 21.41 -0.40
C ASP A 384 15.54 20.92 0.81
N ARG A 385 14.20 20.84 0.69
CA ARG A 385 13.29 20.43 1.78
C ARG A 385 12.40 19.21 1.50
N GLU A 386 12.65 18.45 0.45
CA GLU A 386 11.99 17.14 0.27
C GLU A 386 12.53 16.03 1.19
N ARG A 387 13.51 16.34 2.05
CA ARG A 387 14.00 15.42 3.09
C ARG A 387 13.35 15.74 4.44
N ILE A 388 12.61 14.76 4.95
CA ILE A 388 12.11 14.65 6.34
C ILE A 388 10.88 15.52 6.67
N GLN A 389 9.74 15.21 6.04
CA GLN A 389 8.42 15.29 6.70
C GLN A 389 7.35 14.45 6.00
N GLN A 390 7.61 13.13 5.90
CA GLN A 390 6.54 12.17 5.63
C GLN A 390 5.52 12.28 6.77
N HIS A 391 4.37 12.89 6.49
CA HIS A 391 3.23 12.83 7.38
C HIS A 391 2.88 11.34 7.54
N GLU A 392 2.89 10.85 8.79
CA GLU A 392 2.67 9.44 9.10
C GLU A 392 1.32 9.01 8.50
N LYS A 393 1.33 8.26 7.38
CA LYS A 393 0.11 7.95 6.63
C LYS A 393 -0.72 6.94 7.42
N ILE A 394 -1.68 7.45 8.19
CA ILE A 394 -2.58 6.62 8.99
C ILE A 394 -3.57 5.88 8.07
N ILE A 395 -3.68 4.57 8.28
CA ILE A 395 -4.61 3.68 7.60
C ILE A 395 -5.83 3.47 8.49
N TYR A 396 -6.99 3.94 8.02
CA TYR A 396 -8.27 3.77 8.72
C TYR A 396 -9.05 2.54 8.27
N TRP A 397 -8.73 1.97 7.10
CA TRP A 397 -9.45 0.86 6.46
C TRP A 397 -8.61 -0.41 6.47
N LEU A 398 -9.18 -1.53 6.94
CA LEU A 398 -8.49 -2.82 7.02
C LEU A 398 -9.17 -3.91 6.16
N PRO A 399 -8.45 -4.48 5.17
CA PRO A 399 -8.92 -5.63 4.39
C PRO A 399 -9.15 -6.89 5.22
N ARG A 400 -10.19 -7.65 4.87
CA ARG A 400 -10.59 -8.90 5.55
C ARG A 400 -9.54 -10.01 5.46
N ASP A 401 -8.87 -10.14 4.32
CA ASP A 401 -7.79 -11.09 4.10
C ASP A 401 -6.57 -10.78 4.97
N ILE A 402 -6.21 -9.49 5.13
CA ILE A 402 -5.16 -9.05 6.05
C ILE A 402 -5.54 -9.35 7.51
N CYS A 403 -6.79 -9.06 7.90
CA CYS A 403 -7.29 -9.37 9.24
C CYS A 403 -7.21 -10.88 9.54
N LEU A 404 -7.74 -11.71 8.62
CA LEU A 404 -7.67 -13.17 8.71
C LEU A 404 -6.23 -13.68 8.77
N THR A 405 -5.34 -13.14 7.95
CA THR A 405 -3.93 -13.57 7.88
C THR A 405 -3.21 -13.26 9.18
N VAL A 406 -3.31 -12.02 9.68
CA VAL A 406 -2.66 -11.61 10.95
C VAL A 406 -3.21 -12.41 12.12
N LEU A 407 -4.53 -12.57 12.24
CA LEU A 407 -5.11 -13.35 13.35
C LEU A 407 -4.77 -14.84 13.25
N SER A 408 -4.77 -15.44 12.05
CA SER A 408 -4.41 -16.85 11.87
C SER A 408 -2.94 -17.13 12.18
N THR A 409 -2.04 -16.21 11.82
CA THR A 409 -0.60 -16.31 12.10
C THR A 409 -0.27 -16.07 13.58
N CYS A 410 -0.91 -15.09 14.21
CA CYS A 410 -0.64 -14.75 15.61
C CYS A 410 -1.36 -15.67 16.61
N LEU A 411 -2.52 -16.22 16.26
CA LEU A 411 -3.37 -17.06 17.11
C LEU A 411 -3.62 -18.46 16.51
N PRO A 412 -2.58 -19.22 16.13
CA PRO A 412 -2.73 -20.44 15.33
C PRO A 412 -3.57 -21.53 16.00
N TRP A 413 -3.59 -21.59 17.33
CA TRP A 413 -4.46 -22.51 18.08
C TRP A 413 -5.94 -22.14 17.95
N LEU A 414 -6.30 -20.86 18.19
CA LEU A 414 -7.68 -20.37 18.01
C LEU A 414 -8.12 -20.47 16.54
N ALA A 415 -7.21 -20.23 15.59
CA ALA A 415 -7.47 -20.40 14.17
C ALA A 415 -7.71 -21.86 13.75
N SER A 416 -7.22 -22.81 14.55
CA SER A 416 -7.41 -24.26 14.33
C SER A 416 -8.67 -24.81 15.02
N GLN A 417 -9.36 -24.01 15.85
CA GLN A 417 -10.60 -24.45 16.50
C GLN A 417 -11.79 -24.37 15.52
N MET A 418 -12.63 -25.41 15.54
CA MET A 418 -13.88 -25.44 14.79
C MET A 418 -14.96 -24.58 15.45
N ASP A 419 -14.97 -24.53 16.78
CA ASP A 419 -16.01 -23.87 17.59
C ASP A 419 -15.34 -22.90 18.60
N LEU A 420 -15.34 -21.60 18.31
CA LEU A 420 -14.84 -20.58 19.22
C LEU A 420 -15.90 -20.13 20.24
N PHE A 421 -15.51 -19.92 21.49
CA PHE A 421 -16.36 -19.34 22.55
C PHE A 421 -17.70 -20.06 22.78
N GLN A 422 -17.74 -21.39 22.60
CA GLN A 422 -18.98 -22.20 22.66
C GLN A 422 -20.01 -21.82 21.57
N THR A 423 -19.58 -21.10 20.52
CA THR A 423 -20.34 -20.83 19.30
C THR A 423 -19.95 -21.84 18.23
N THR A 424 -20.86 -22.12 17.28
CA THR A 424 -20.61 -23.03 16.15
C THR A 424 -19.82 -22.36 15.02
N LEU A 425 -18.83 -21.53 15.36
CA LEU A 425 -18.10 -20.68 14.42
C LEU A 425 -16.59 -20.89 14.53
N SER A 426 -15.98 -21.16 13.39
CA SER A 426 -14.53 -21.04 13.23
C SER A 426 -14.09 -19.58 13.27
N LEU A 427 -12.79 -19.34 13.46
CA LEU A 427 -12.20 -18.00 13.37
C LEU A 427 -12.58 -17.29 12.05
N ARG A 428 -12.58 -18.03 10.94
CA ARG A 428 -12.90 -17.49 9.61
C ARG A 428 -14.34 -17.00 9.53
N GLU A 429 -15.30 -17.81 9.98
CA GLU A 429 -16.73 -17.47 9.95
C GLU A 429 -17.06 -16.35 10.93
N GLY A 430 -16.43 -16.35 12.10
CA GLY A 430 -16.52 -15.25 13.06
C GLY A 430 -16.06 -13.93 12.43
N ILE A 431 -14.88 -13.90 11.81
CA ILE A 431 -14.37 -12.68 11.14
C ILE A 431 -15.23 -12.26 9.94
N VAL A 432 -15.79 -13.19 9.15
CA VAL A 432 -16.75 -12.82 8.09
C VAL A 432 -17.96 -12.10 8.69
N ARG A 433 -18.57 -12.64 9.77
CA ARG A 433 -19.68 -11.97 10.45
C ARG A 433 -19.30 -10.61 11.01
N VAL A 434 -18.13 -10.46 11.63
CA VAL A 434 -17.66 -9.14 12.10
C VAL A 434 -17.54 -8.13 10.96
N TYR A 435 -17.11 -8.57 9.77
CA TYR A 435 -17.04 -7.69 8.61
C TYR A 435 -18.43 -7.32 8.07
N ASP A 436 -19.38 -8.25 8.06
CA ASP A 436 -20.77 -7.98 7.71
C ASP A 436 -21.47 -7.05 8.74
N ASP A 437 -21.24 -7.27 10.05
CA ASP A 437 -21.80 -6.49 11.16
C ASP A 437 -21.25 -5.05 11.22
N LEU A 438 -20.00 -4.84 10.80
CA LEU A 438 -19.33 -3.53 10.75
C LEU A 438 -19.47 -2.81 9.39
N ARG A 439 -20.16 -3.42 8.42
CA ARG A 439 -20.37 -2.84 7.10
C ARG A 439 -21.39 -1.72 7.17
N ASP A 440 -20.99 -0.54 6.71
CA ASP A 440 -21.82 0.66 6.63
C ASP A 440 -21.97 1.02 5.15
N GLU A 441 -23.18 1.01 4.60
CA GLU A 441 -23.41 1.23 3.16
C GLU A 441 -23.25 2.70 2.73
N GLU A 442 -23.19 3.65 3.68
CA GLU A 442 -22.87 5.05 3.37
C GLU A 442 -21.35 5.28 3.27
N LEU A 443 -20.57 4.52 4.04
CA LEU A 443 -19.12 4.63 4.14
C LEU A 443 -18.38 3.65 3.21
N ASN A 444 -18.77 2.38 3.19
CA ASN A 444 -18.02 1.27 2.59
C ASN A 444 -18.53 0.97 1.18
N ASP A 445 -17.83 1.48 0.16
CA ASP A 445 -18.12 1.14 -1.24
C ASP A 445 -17.65 -0.29 -1.60
N GLU A 446 -16.70 -0.84 -0.83
CA GLU A 446 -16.18 -2.21 -0.95
C GLU A 446 -16.69 -3.12 0.18
N LYS A 447 -16.96 -4.40 -0.14
CA LYS A 447 -17.53 -5.37 0.82
C LYS A 447 -16.52 -5.93 1.83
N ASP A 448 -15.24 -5.94 1.49
CA ASP A 448 -14.19 -6.61 2.27
C ASP A 448 -13.30 -5.64 3.06
N LEU A 449 -13.72 -4.36 3.16
CA LEU A 449 -13.09 -3.31 3.96
C LEU A 449 -13.97 -2.92 5.15
N VAL A 450 -13.35 -2.70 6.31
CA VAL A 450 -13.98 -2.09 7.49
C VAL A 450 -13.04 -1.09 8.17
N LEU A 451 -13.60 -0.22 8.98
CA LEU A 451 -12.84 0.72 9.80
C LEU A 451 -12.06 -0.02 10.90
N ALA A 452 -10.74 0.17 10.91
CA ALA A 452 -9.83 -0.58 11.78
C ALA A 452 -10.08 -0.33 13.27
N HIS A 453 -10.42 0.90 13.67
CA HIS A 453 -10.75 1.21 15.07
C HIS A 453 -12.06 0.56 15.51
N ARG A 454 -13.07 0.46 14.62
CA ARG A 454 -14.33 -0.27 14.90
C ARG A 454 -14.07 -1.77 15.02
N LEU A 455 -13.27 -2.33 14.11
CA LEU A 455 -12.88 -3.75 14.10
C LEU A 455 -12.15 -4.16 15.39
N VAL A 456 -11.08 -3.46 15.74
CA VAL A 456 -10.24 -3.79 16.90
C VAL A 456 -11.00 -3.68 18.24
N ASN A 457 -12.07 -2.88 18.27
CA ASN A 457 -12.95 -2.73 19.44
C ASN A 457 -14.23 -3.58 19.36
N HIS A 458 -14.45 -4.33 18.27
CA HIS A 458 -15.63 -5.19 18.13
C HIS A 458 -15.65 -6.32 19.18
N ILE A 459 -16.85 -6.68 19.65
CA ILE A 459 -17.03 -7.61 20.79
C ILE A 459 -16.30 -8.95 20.54
N PHE A 460 -16.47 -9.55 19.35
CA PHE A 460 -15.79 -10.80 18.99
C PHE A 460 -14.26 -10.67 19.00
N ILE A 461 -13.70 -9.56 18.51
CA ILE A 461 -12.24 -9.31 18.55
C ILE A 461 -11.78 -9.13 20.00
N ARG A 462 -12.56 -8.44 20.84
CA ARG A 462 -12.24 -8.27 22.26
C ARG A 462 -12.27 -9.58 23.04
N GLU A 463 -13.14 -10.54 22.70
CA GLU A 463 -13.10 -11.88 23.28
C GLU A 463 -11.87 -12.69 22.81
N LEU A 464 -11.48 -12.60 21.52
CA LEU A 464 -10.20 -13.17 21.03
C LEU A 464 -8.99 -12.60 21.78
N LEU A 465 -8.99 -11.28 22.03
CA LEU A 465 -7.92 -10.60 22.77
C LEU A 465 -7.96 -10.87 24.29
N ARG A 466 -9.08 -11.33 24.86
CA ARG A 466 -9.16 -11.80 26.25
C ARG A 466 -8.71 -13.25 26.40
N ALA A 467 -8.99 -14.08 25.40
CA ALA A 467 -8.61 -15.50 25.39
C ALA A 467 -7.13 -15.74 25.02
N SER A 468 -6.36 -14.69 24.69
CA SER A 468 -4.95 -14.82 24.35
C SER A 468 -4.11 -13.67 24.90
N SER A 469 -2.97 -14.01 25.49
CA SER A 469 -1.94 -13.07 25.92
C SER A 469 -1.00 -12.61 24.80
N LYS A 470 -1.20 -13.06 23.54
CA LYS A 470 -0.30 -12.80 22.39
C LYS A 470 0.01 -11.32 22.18
N PHE A 471 -0.99 -10.44 22.32
CA PHE A 471 -0.88 -9.01 22.05
C PHE A 471 -0.64 -8.16 23.30
N THR A 472 -0.52 -8.77 24.48
CA THR A 472 -0.29 -8.07 25.75
C THR A 472 1.20 -8.01 26.08
N SER A 473 1.72 -6.84 26.43
CA SER A 473 3.07 -6.69 26.98
C SER A 473 3.09 -7.07 28.45
N LYS A 474 4.11 -7.83 28.87
CA LYS A 474 4.31 -8.25 30.26
C LYS A 474 5.77 -8.03 30.64
N ASN A 475 6.03 -7.34 31.76
CA ASN A 475 7.39 -7.17 32.28
C ASN A 475 7.72 -8.36 33.19
N MET A 476 8.63 -9.22 32.76
CA MET A 476 8.97 -10.42 33.53
C MET A 476 9.71 -10.09 34.83
N ALA A 477 10.52 -9.03 34.85
CA ALA A 477 11.21 -8.60 36.06
C ALA A 477 10.24 -8.13 37.16
N ASP A 478 9.14 -7.45 36.81
CA ASP A 478 8.08 -7.07 37.75
C ASP A 478 7.30 -8.27 38.27
N LEU A 479 6.92 -9.22 37.41
CA LEU A 479 6.24 -10.45 37.85
C LEU A 479 7.12 -11.22 38.85
N LEU A 480 8.41 -11.39 38.54
CA LEU A 480 9.39 -12.01 39.43
C LEU A 480 9.53 -11.26 40.77
N ARG A 481 9.64 -9.93 40.75
CA ARG A 481 9.66 -9.09 41.96
C ARG A 481 8.40 -9.30 42.80
N ASN A 482 7.23 -9.37 42.19
CA ASN A 482 5.95 -9.50 42.89
C ASN A 482 5.76 -10.90 43.49
N ILE A 483 6.14 -11.95 42.77
CA ILE A 483 6.14 -13.33 43.28
C ILE A 483 7.05 -13.44 44.51
N LEU A 484 8.30 -12.94 44.41
CA LEU A 484 9.26 -12.98 45.51
C LEU A 484 8.82 -12.16 46.73
N LYS A 485 8.19 -10.98 46.54
CA LYS A 485 7.60 -10.17 47.63
C LYS A 485 6.45 -10.89 48.33
N SER A 486 5.48 -11.40 47.58
CA SER A 486 4.29 -12.09 48.13
C SER A 486 4.66 -13.33 48.96
N ARG A 487 5.84 -13.91 48.69
CA ARG A 487 6.41 -15.04 49.43
C ARG A 487 7.02 -14.63 50.77
N VAL A 488 7.59 -13.43 50.88
CA VAL A 488 8.07 -12.88 52.17
C VAL A 488 6.87 -12.56 53.06
N GLU A 489 5.82 -11.98 52.49
CA GLU A 489 4.56 -11.63 53.20
C GLU A 489 3.79 -12.86 53.70
N LYS A 490 3.97 -14.05 53.09
CA LYS A 490 3.36 -15.32 53.54
C LYS A 490 4.19 -16.08 54.59
N VAL A 491 5.37 -15.58 54.95
CA VAL A 491 6.31 -16.20 55.91
C VAL A 491 6.37 -15.41 57.23
N VAL A 492 5.74 -14.23 57.27
CA VAL A 492 5.49 -13.41 58.46
C VAL A 492 4.07 -13.66 58.97
#